data_AF-A0A2M9G2I7-F1
#
_entry.id   AF-A0A2M9G2I7-F1
#
_cell.length_a   1.000
_cell.length_b   1.000
_cell.length_c   1.000
_cell.angle_alpha   90.00
_cell.angle_beta   90.00
_cell.angle_gamma   90.00
#
_symmetry.space_group_name_H-M   'P 1'
#
loop_
_entity.id
_entity.type
_entity.pdbx_description
1 polymer ?
#
loop_
_entity_poly.entity_id
_entity_poly.type
_entity_poly.pdbx_seq_one_letter_code
_entity_poly.pdbx_strand_id
1 'polypeptide(L)'
;MSETEAEDRDAAAIAALRRRQDRFLTETLPGALAMVNLEEADGPVPVEVAPGRDIFGRTCVLRVGGRDWRFWFGLNVFRLFAIHFVPVDLQNPLFRAACERHEAEDFIDWLRRDVFAFTFGGAEKIGYDVNWEVIEVDGRRFVSVWAVALCETDFLERPELRLFWAQDLAMMTESFIRNAVRAELTFDPAVSPRPV
;
A
#
# COMPACT_ATOMS: atom_id res chain seq x y z
N MET A 1 21.76 -10.32 37.34
CA MET A 1 20.52 -10.05 36.61
C MET A 1 19.74 -11.34 36.65
N SER A 2 18.58 -11.33 37.32
CA SER A 2 17.74 -12.52 37.43
C SER A 2 17.03 -12.80 36.11
N GLU A 3 16.57 -14.03 35.91
CA GLU A 3 15.80 -14.45 34.73
C GLU A 3 14.52 -13.59 34.57
N THR A 4 13.85 -13.31 35.68
CA THR A 4 12.67 -12.43 35.74
C THR A 4 12.96 -10.99 35.30
N GLU A 5 14.11 -10.42 35.69
CA GLU A 5 14.50 -9.06 35.25
C GLU A 5 14.77 -8.98 33.73
N ALA A 6 15.25 -10.07 33.13
CA ALA A 6 15.47 -10.14 31.68
C ALA A 6 14.15 -10.26 30.92
N GLU A 7 13.22 -11.09 31.39
CA GLU A 7 11.88 -11.25 30.82
C GLU A 7 11.07 -9.94 30.85
N ASP A 8 11.10 -9.22 31.98
CA ASP A 8 10.41 -7.93 32.13
C ASP A 8 10.96 -6.88 31.16
N ARG A 9 12.28 -6.86 30.95
CA ARG A 9 12.93 -5.96 30.00
C ARG A 9 12.49 -6.26 28.56
N ASP A 10 12.45 -7.53 28.19
CA ASP A 10 12.08 -7.95 26.83
C ASP A 10 10.59 -7.68 26.56
N ALA A 11 9.73 -7.93 27.55
CA ALA A 11 8.31 -7.59 27.47
C ALA A 11 8.10 -6.06 27.28
N ALA A 12 8.84 -5.24 28.02
CA ALA A 12 8.79 -3.78 27.89
C ALA A 12 9.28 -3.31 26.51
N ALA A 13 10.34 -3.93 25.98
CA ALA A 13 10.87 -3.63 24.65
C ALA A 13 9.86 -3.98 23.54
N ILE A 14 9.24 -5.16 23.60
CA ILE A 14 8.18 -5.58 22.65
C ILE A 14 6.99 -4.62 22.72
N ALA A 15 6.56 -4.23 23.93
CA ALA A 15 5.48 -3.27 24.10
C ALA A 15 5.82 -1.90 23.51
N ALA A 16 7.07 -1.44 23.64
CA ALA A 16 7.54 -0.20 23.03
C ALA A 16 7.52 -0.27 21.50
N LEU A 17 8.01 -1.37 20.91
CA LEU A 17 7.98 -1.59 19.45
C LEU A 17 6.55 -1.60 18.91
N ARG A 18 5.63 -2.29 19.59
CA ARG A 18 4.20 -2.31 19.21
C ARG A 18 3.60 -0.90 19.19
N ARG A 19 3.90 -0.07 20.19
CA ARG A 19 3.42 1.34 20.23
C ARG A 19 4.00 2.19 19.10
N ARG A 20 5.29 2.00 18.76
CA ARG A 20 5.93 2.74 17.65
C ARG A 20 5.36 2.33 16.31
N GLN A 21 5.19 1.03 16.08
CA GLN A 21 4.53 0.51 14.89
C GLN A 21 3.10 1.06 14.75
N ASP A 22 2.32 1.05 15.84
CA ASP A 22 0.96 1.55 15.83
C ASP A 22 0.94 3.03 15.45
N ARG A 23 1.76 3.86 16.13
CA ARG A 23 1.92 5.28 15.82
C ARG A 23 2.33 5.53 14.37
N PHE A 24 3.25 4.73 13.83
CA PHE A 24 3.64 4.86 12.43
C PHE A 24 2.44 4.66 11.51
N LEU A 25 1.65 3.60 11.73
CA LEU A 25 0.51 3.24 10.88
C LEU A 25 -0.74 4.13 11.10
N THR A 26 -0.90 4.73 12.28
CA THR A 26 -2.10 5.54 12.62
C THR A 26 -1.87 7.04 12.58
N GLU A 27 -0.62 7.50 12.62
CA GLU A 27 -0.28 8.93 12.65
C GLU A 27 0.71 9.31 11.54
N THR A 28 1.90 8.68 11.51
CA THR A 28 2.99 9.13 10.62
C THR A 28 2.67 8.89 9.14
N LEU A 29 2.29 7.65 8.80
CA LEU A 29 1.92 7.29 7.43
C LEU A 29 0.64 8.00 6.97
N PRO A 30 -0.48 8.03 7.73
CA PRO A 30 -1.65 8.81 7.35
C PRO A 30 -1.35 10.30 7.14
N GLY A 31 -0.47 10.89 7.96
CA GLY A 31 -0.02 12.27 7.78
C GLY A 31 0.70 12.50 6.44
N ALA A 32 1.54 11.55 6.00
CA ALA A 32 2.18 11.61 4.69
C ALA A 32 1.17 11.37 3.54
N LEU A 33 0.27 10.40 3.70
CA LEU A 33 -0.80 10.10 2.73
C LEU A 33 -1.74 11.28 2.52
N ALA A 34 -2.00 12.08 3.55
CA ALA A 34 -2.83 13.28 3.43
C ALA A 34 -2.20 14.37 2.54
N MET A 35 -0.89 14.28 2.27
CA MET A 35 -0.14 15.24 1.47
C MET A 35 -0.01 14.84 0.00
N VAL A 36 -0.56 13.69 -0.41
CA VAL A 36 -0.53 13.29 -1.83
C VAL A 36 -1.23 14.33 -2.68
N ASN A 37 -0.64 14.64 -3.83
CA ASN A 37 -1.16 15.66 -4.73
C ASN A 37 -1.90 15.00 -5.88
N LEU A 38 -3.23 15.10 -5.90
CA LEU A 38 -4.08 14.48 -6.93
C LEU A 38 -4.91 15.58 -7.59
N GLU A 39 -5.06 15.50 -8.92
CA GLU A 39 -5.74 16.55 -9.71
C GLU A 39 -7.20 16.73 -9.26
N GLU A 40 -7.79 15.69 -8.69
CA GLU A 40 -9.17 15.64 -8.20
C GLU A 40 -9.30 16.05 -6.72
N ALA A 41 -8.25 16.60 -6.11
CA ALA A 41 -8.23 17.06 -4.72
C ALA A 41 -7.80 18.54 -4.61
N ASP A 42 -8.65 19.36 -3.97
CA ASP A 42 -8.33 20.75 -3.64
C ASP A 42 -7.66 20.83 -2.25
N GLY A 43 -6.39 20.44 -2.17
CA GLY A 43 -5.58 20.47 -0.94
C GLY A 43 -5.38 19.09 -0.29
N PRO A 44 -5.11 19.02 1.03
CA PRO A 44 -4.83 17.76 1.70
C PRO A 44 -5.96 16.74 1.54
N VAL A 45 -5.60 15.51 1.20
CA VAL A 45 -6.53 14.41 0.99
C VAL A 45 -7.01 13.88 2.35
N PRO A 46 -8.33 13.75 2.59
CA PRO A 46 -8.83 13.09 3.79
C PRO A 46 -8.40 11.62 3.82
N VAL A 47 -7.69 11.24 4.88
CA VAL A 47 -7.25 9.86 5.15
C VAL A 47 -7.95 9.34 6.39
N GLU A 48 -8.64 8.22 6.26
CA GLU A 48 -9.19 7.47 7.38
C GLU A 48 -8.41 6.18 7.59
N VAL A 49 -8.02 5.89 8.82
CA VAL A 49 -7.49 4.58 9.19
C VAL A 49 -8.66 3.74 9.70
N ALA A 50 -8.98 2.65 9.00
CA ALA A 50 -10.10 1.80 9.36
C ALA A 50 -9.91 1.23 10.77
N PRO A 51 -10.99 1.11 11.55
CA PRO A 51 -10.93 0.55 12.89
C PRO A 51 -10.54 -0.93 12.85
N GLY A 52 -9.70 -1.34 13.79
CA GLY A 52 -9.22 -2.72 13.90
C GLY A 52 -7.76 -2.89 13.49
N ARG A 53 -7.06 -3.77 14.20
CA ARG A 53 -5.71 -4.20 13.87
C ARG A 53 -5.81 -5.54 13.14
N ASP A 54 -5.44 -5.56 11.88
CA ASP A 54 -4.99 -6.79 11.26
C ASP A 54 -3.58 -7.08 11.79
N ILE A 55 -3.18 -8.35 11.91
CA ILE A 55 -2.05 -8.89 12.70
C ILE A 55 -0.92 -7.85 12.92
N PHE A 56 -0.43 -7.23 11.85
CA PHE A 56 0.57 -6.18 11.88
C PHE A 56 0.30 -4.98 10.95
N GLY A 57 -0.94 -4.77 10.50
CA GLY A 57 -1.28 -3.72 9.52
C GLY A 57 -2.60 -2.99 9.77
N ARG A 58 -2.91 -2.06 8.87
CA ARG A 58 -4.12 -1.23 8.85
C ARG A 58 -4.58 -1.01 7.42
N THR A 59 -5.89 -0.89 7.25
CA THR A 59 -6.46 -0.33 6.03
C THR A 59 -6.51 1.19 6.15
N CYS A 60 -5.94 1.89 5.18
CA CYS A 60 -6.09 3.33 5.01
C CYS A 60 -7.06 3.59 3.84
N VAL A 61 -7.98 4.53 4.05
CA VAL A 61 -8.97 4.96 3.06
C VAL A 61 -8.70 6.41 2.70
N LEU A 62 -8.30 6.66 1.46
CA LEU A 62 -8.10 7.99 0.91
C LEU A 62 -9.35 8.40 0.13
N ARG A 63 -9.89 9.59 0.41
CA ARG A 63 -11.10 10.09 -0.28
C ARG A 63 -10.73 11.15 -1.30
N VAL A 64 -10.82 10.82 -2.58
CA VAL A 64 -10.33 11.65 -3.69
C VAL A 64 -11.35 11.64 -4.83
N GLY A 65 -11.74 12.80 -5.35
CA GLY A 65 -12.68 12.89 -6.47
C GLY A 65 -14.02 12.17 -6.24
N GLY A 66 -14.51 12.14 -5.00
CA GLY A 66 -15.72 11.41 -4.61
C GLY A 66 -15.57 9.88 -4.58
N ARG A 67 -14.34 9.35 -4.69
CA ARG A 67 -14.03 7.92 -4.63
C ARG A 67 -13.25 7.60 -3.34
N ASP A 68 -13.54 6.44 -2.77
CA ASP A 68 -12.76 5.88 -1.67
C ASP A 68 -11.70 4.93 -2.25
N TRP A 69 -10.44 5.24 -2.01
CA TRP A 69 -9.30 4.38 -2.34
C TRP A 69 -8.84 3.65 -1.09
N ARG A 70 -8.90 2.33 -1.10
CA ARG A 70 -8.51 1.48 0.04
C ARG A 70 -7.15 0.86 -0.22
N PHE A 71 -6.26 0.99 0.75
CA PHE A 71 -4.94 0.40 0.74
C PHE A 71 -4.69 -0.29 2.06
N TRP A 72 -3.97 -1.40 2.05
CA TRP A 72 -3.52 -2.01 3.29
C TRP A 72 -2.03 -1.79 3.45
N PHE A 73 -1.65 -1.25 4.61
CA PHE A 73 -0.26 -1.03 4.97
C PHE A 73 0.08 -1.84 6.22
N GLY A 74 1.18 -2.59 6.13
CA GLY A 74 1.66 -3.46 7.18
C GLY A 74 3.07 -3.11 7.59
N LEU A 75 3.38 -3.38 8.87
CA LEU A 75 4.73 -3.30 9.37
C LEU A 75 5.03 -4.49 10.28
N ASN A 76 5.91 -5.41 9.87
CA ASN A 76 6.39 -6.49 10.72
C ASN A 76 7.81 -6.18 11.23
N VAL A 77 7.88 -5.30 12.23
CA VAL A 77 9.11 -4.79 12.89
C VAL A 77 10.10 -4.09 11.96
N PHE A 78 10.66 -4.79 10.98
CA PHE A 78 11.64 -4.31 10.00
C PHE A 78 11.19 -4.55 8.55
N ARG A 79 9.95 -4.98 8.32
CA ARG A 79 9.41 -5.21 6.97
C ARG A 79 8.15 -4.41 6.75
N LEU A 80 8.16 -3.52 5.75
CA LEU A 80 7.01 -2.76 5.30
C LEU A 80 6.26 -3.52 4.21
N PHE A 81 4.94 -3.33 4.20
CA PHE A 81 4.04 -3.92 3.24
C PHE A 81 3.06 -2.86 2.75
N ALA A 82 2.81 -2.82 1.44
CA ALA A 82 1.70 -2.11 0.84
C ALA A 82 0.96 -3.09 -0.09
N ILE A 83 -0.33 -3.30 0.17
CA ILE A 83 -1.18 -4.20 -0.61
C ILE A 83 -2.28 -3.39 -1.29
N HIS A 84 -2.42 -3.62 -2.58
CA HIS A 84 -3.39 -2.99 -3.46
C HIS A 84 -4.21 -4.08 -4.15
N PHE A 85 -5.53 -3.95 -4.21
CA PHE A 85 -6.36 -4.83 -5.03
C PHE A 85 -6.86 -4.05 -6.23
N VAL A 86 -6.53 -4.54 -7.43
CA VAL A 86 -6.99 -3.99 -8.71
C VAL A 86 -8.09 -4.90 -9.26
N PRO A 87 -9.34 -4.44 -9.41
CA PRO A 87 -10.39 -5.28 -9.97
C PRO A 87 -10.04 -5.72 -11.40
N VAL A 88 -10.26 -6.99 -11.72
CA VAL A 88 -10.06 -7.49 -13.06
C VAL A 88 -11.21 -7.02 -13.94
N ASP A 89 -10.91 -6.16 -14.92
CA ASP A 89 -11.86 -5.67 -15.91
C ASP A 89 -11.37 -5.98 -17.33
N LEU A 90 -11.76 -7.16 -17.83
CA LEU A 90 -11.42 -7.60 -19.18
C LEU A 90 -12.17 -6.83 -20.28
N GLN A 91 -13.12 -5.96 -19.91
CA GLN A 91 -13.85 -5.11 -20.85
C GLN A 91 -13.29 -3.68 -20.89
N ASN A 92 -12.29 -3.36 -20.06
CA ASN A 92 -11.63 -2.06 -20.10
C ASN A 92 -11.10 -1.77 -21.53
N PRO A 93 -11.48 -0.63 -22.14
CA PRO A 93 -11.17 -0.35 -23.54
C PRO A 93 -9.66 -0.20 -23.79
N LEU A 94 -8.90 0.32 -22.82
CA LEU A 94 -7.46 0.49 -22.94
C LEU A 94 -6.73 -0.86 -22.87
N PHE A 95 -7.18 -1.76 -22.00
CA PHE A 95 -6.67 -3.13 -21.96
C PHE A 95 -6.95 -3.85 -23.29
N ARG A 96 -8.18 -3.79 -23.79
CA ARG A 96 -8.54 -4.43 -25.07
C ARG A 96 -7.72 -3.90 -26.24
N ALA A 97 -7.51 -2.58 -26.31
CA ALA A 97 -6.67 -1.97 -27.34
C ALA A 97 -5.20 -2.42 -27.24
N ALA A 98 -4.65 -2.61 -26.02
CA ALA A 98 -3.31 -3.14 -25.83
C ALA A 98 -3.18 -4.59 -26.32
N CYS A 99 -4.18 -5.44 -26.05
CA CYS A 99 -4.20 -6.81 -26.57
C CYS A 99 -4.28 -6.85 -28.10
N GLU A 100 -5.07 -5.97 -28.73
CA GLU A 100 -5.17 -5.87 -30.20
C GLU A 100 -3.85 -5.45 -30.85
N ARG A 101 -3.03 -4.64 -30.15
CA ARG A 101 -1.68 -4.27 -30.59
C ARG A 101 -0.60 -5.30 -30.22
N HIS A 102 -0.97 -6.42 -29.59
CA HIS A 102 -0.04 -7.42 -29.04
C HIS A 102 0.97 -6.84 -28.04
N GLU A 103 0.61 -5.74 -27.35
CA GLU A 103 1.46 -5.11 -26.35
C GLU A 103 1.34 -5.79 -24.98
N ALA A 104 0.19 -6.43 -24.71
CA ALA A 104 -0.11 -7.18 -23.49
C ALA A 104 -0.69 -8.57 -23.80
N GLU A 105 -0.18 -9.59 -23.10
CA GLU A 105 -0.61 -10.99 -23.24
C GLU A 105 -1.80 -11.31 -22.31
N ASP A 106 -1.80 -10.73 -21.12
CA ASP A 106 -2.91 -10.81 -20.17
C ASP A 106 -3.09 -9.51 -19.36
N PHE A 107 -4.08 -9.51 -18.47
CA PHE A 107 -4.42 -8.33 -17.65
C PHE A 107 -3.33 -7.96 -16.65
N ILE A 108 -2.62 -8.94 -16.06
CA ILE A 108 -1.51 -8.66 -15.13
C ILE A 108 -0.35 -8.03 -15.89
N ASP A 109 0.00 -8.56 -17.06
CA ASP A 109 1.07 -8.02 -17.88
C ASP A 109 0.79 -6.58 -18.30
N TRP A 110 -0.46 -6.28 -18.70
CA TRP A 110 -0.89 -4.92 -19.00
C TRP A 110 -0.76 -3.99 -17.77
N LEU A 111 -1.26 -4.43 -16.61
CA LEU A 111 -1.13 -3.65 -15.37
C LEU A 111 0.34 -3.38 -15.02
N ARG A 112 1.20 -4.39 -15.13
CA ARG A 112 2.61 -4.31 -14.75
C ARG A 112 3.42 -3.44 -15.71
N ARG A 113 3.21 -3.59 -17.01
CA ARG A 113 4.06 -2.97 -18.05
C ARG A 113 3.54 -1.63 -18.54
N ASP A 114 2.24 -1.46 -18.59
CA ASP A 114 1.63 -0.29 -19.24
C ASP A 114 1.01 0.68 -18.22
N VAL A 115 0.34 0.15 -17.19
CA VAL A 115 -0.36 0.99 -16.20
C VAL A 115 0.57 1.43 -15.08
N PHE A 116 1.19 0.48 -14.39
CA PHE A 116 1.91 0.72 -13.14
C PHE A 116 3.43 0.53 -13.23
N ALA A 117 3.99 0.45 -14.44
CA ALA A 117 5.42 0.25 -14.65
C ALA A 117 6.27 1.29 -13.92
N PHE A 118 5.88 2.57 -13.95
CA PHE A 118 6.60 3.62 -13.23
C PHE A 118 6.36 3.59 -11.72
N THR A 119 5.17 3.18 -11.27
CA THR A 119 4.85 3.06 -9.84
C THR A 119 5.70 1.97 -9.20
N PHE A 120 5.60 0.75 -9.70
CA PHE A 120 6.28 -0.39 -9.08
C PHE A 120 7.73 -0.54 -9.53
N GLY A 121 8.08 -0.16 -10.76
CA GLY A 121 9.49 -0.07 -11.17
C GLY A 121 10.26 1.07 -10.48
N GLY A 122 9.55 2.09 -9.97
CA GLY A 122 10.10 3.08 -9.05
C GLY A 122 10.34 2.48 -7.67
N ALA A 123 9.33 1.81 -7.10
CA ALA A 123 9.43 1.14 -5.80
C ALA A 123 10.54 0.07 -5.77
N GLU A 124 10.69 -0.74 -6.81
CA GLU A 124 11.76 -1.75 -6.91
C GLU A 124 13.17 -1.13 -6.79
N LYS A 125 13.37 0.09 -7.31
CA LYS A 125 14.67 0.80 -7.19
C LYS A 125 14.97 1.30 -5.77
N ILE A 126 13.93 1.50 -4.96
CA ILE A 126 14.06 1.88 -3.55
C ILE A 126 14.30 0.65 -2.67
N GLY A 127 13.93 -0.54 -3.15
CA GLY A 127 14.16 -1.81 -2.47
C GLY A 127 12.90 -2.59 -2.13
N TYR A 128 11.76 -2.31 -2.79
CA TYR A 128 10.57 -3.15 -2.67
C TYR A 128 10.67 -4.34 -3.61
N ASP A 129 10.31 -5.52 -3.10
CA ASP A 129 9.91 -6.65 -3.92
C ASP A 129 8.42 -6.53 -4.25
N VAL A 130 8.05 -6.59 -5.53
CA VAL A 130 6.66 -6.45 -5.98
C VAL A 130 6.14 -7.76 -6.56
N ASN A 131 5.09 -8.29 -5.95
CA ASN A 131 4.41 -9.52 -6.38
C ASN A 131 2.98 -9.25 -6.82
N TRP A 132 2.50 -10.03 -7.80
CA TRP A 132 1.20 -9.89 -8.42
C TRP A 132 0.50 -11.25 -8.42
N GLU A 133 -0.72 -11.32 -7.93
CA GLU A 133 -1.49 -12.56 -7.85
C GLU A 133 -2.96 -12.34 -8.16
N VAL A 134 -3.59 -13.25 -8.90
CA VAL A 134 -5.05 -13.23 -9.06
C VAL A 134 -5.69 -13.85 -7.84
N ILE A 135 -6.59 -13.11 -7.20
CA ILE A 135 -7.36 -13.56 -6.05
C ILE A 135 -8.86 -13.42 -6.32
N GLU A 136 -9.67 -14.10 -5.52
CA GLU A 136 -11.12 -13.98 -5.56
C GLU A 136 -11.65 -13.55 -4.19
N VAL A 137 -12.44 -12.48 -4.17
CA VAL A 137 -13.10 -11.95 -2.97
C VAL A 137 -14.58 -11.79 -3.30
N ASP A 138 -15.44 -12.48 -2.54
CA ASP A 138 -16.91 -12.44 -2.71
C ASP A 138 -17.36 -12.71 -4.17
N GLY A 139 -16.72 -13.69 -4.83
CA GLY A 139 -17.04 -14.09 -6.21
C GLY A 139 -16.51 -13.14 -7.29
N ARG A 140 -15.69 -12.14 -6.93
CA ARG A 140 -15.09 -11.18 -7.85
C ARG A 140 -13.58 -11.34 -7.90
N ARG A 141 -13.02 -11.21 -9.09
CA ARG A 141 -11.57 -11.34 -9.33
C ARG A 141 -10.85 -10.01 -9.17
N PHE A 142 -9.72 -10.07 -8.49
CA PHE A 142 -8.81 -8.94 -8.31
C PHE A 142 -7.39 -9.41 -8.60
N VAL A 143 -6.55 -8.48 -9.03
CA VAL A 143 -5.10 -8.62 -8.96
C VAL A 143 -4.64 -8.02 -7.64
N SER A 144 -4.13 -8.86 -6.75
CA SER A 144 -3.48 -8.45 -5.51
C SER A 144 -2.03 -8.09 -5.79
N VAL A 145 -1.67 -6.83 -5.56
CA VAL A 145 -0.32 -6.31 -5.73
C VAL A 145 0.31 -6.09 -4.37
N TRP A 146 1.37 -6.83 -4.08
CA TRP A 146 2.12 -6.78 -2.84
C TRP A 146 3.47 -6.10 -3.08
N ALA A 147 3.66 -4.90 -2.55
CA ALA A 147 4.96 -4.25 -2.47
C ALA A 147 5.53 -4.42 -1.06
N VAL A 148 6.70 -5.04 -0.95
CA VAL A 148 7.30 -5.41 0.34
C VAL A 148 8.74 -4.93 0.40
N ALA A 149 9.11 -4.13 1.41
CA ALA A 149 10.47 -3.64 1.60
C ALA A 149 11.05 -4.07 2.94
N LEU A 150 12.36 -4.37 2.95
CA LEU A 150 13.13 -4.52 4.18
C LEU A 150 13.64 -3.14 4.61
N CYS A 151 13.26 -2.72 5.81
CA CYS A 151 13.73 -1.49 6.44
C CYS A 151 14.97 -1.75 7.29
N GLU A 152 15.65 -0.67 7.63
CA GLU A 152 16.67 -0.68 8.67
C GLU A 152 16.06 -1.14 10.01
N THR A 153 16.84 -1.90 10.78
CA THR A 153 16.36 -2.53 12.03
C THR A 153 15.93 -1.52 13.10
N ASP A 154 16.40 -0.28 13.00
CA ASP A 154 16.14 0.82 13.93
C ASP A 154 15.27 1.93 13.33
N PHE A 155 14.61 1.68 12.18
CA PHE A 155 13.87 2.73 11.49
C PHE A 155 12.71 3.28 12.34
N LEU A 156 12.12 2.46 13.21
CA LEU A 156 11.07 2.90 14.13
C LEU A 156 11.59 3.83 15.24
N GLU A 157 12.89 3.82 15.53
CA GLU A 157 13.54 4.71 16.48
C GLU A 157 13.96 6.03 15.81
N ARG A 158 14.36 5.98 14.53
CA ARG A 158 14.96 7.10 13.80
C ARG A 158 13.93 7.96 13.05
N PRO A 159 13.70 9.22 13.48
CA PRO A 159 12.68 10.08 12.87
C PRO A 159 12.82 10.27 11.35
N GLU A 160 14.05 10.41 10.87
CA GLU A 160 14.36 10.59 9.45
C GLU A 160 13.98 9.37 8.61
N LEU A 161 14.18 8.15 9.13
CA LEU A 161 13.82 6.93 8.44
C LEU A 161 12.30 6.70 8.45
N ARG A 162 11.63 6.99 9.58
CA ARG A 162 10.16 6.97 9.63
C ARG A 162 9.55 7.94 8.60
N LEU A 163 10.11 9.15 8.51
CA LEU A 163 9.62 10.13 7.56
C LEU A 163 9.86 9.68 6.12
N PHE A 164 11.06 9.18 5.81
CA PHE A 164 11.40 8.64 4.50
C PHE A 164 10.40 7.57 4.05
N TRP A 165 10.21 6.52 4.86
CA TRP A 165 9.32 5.41 4.50
C TRP A 165 7.85 5.83 4.39
N ALA A 166 7.39 6.75 5.24
CA ALA A 166 6.03 7.29 5.14
C ALA A 166 5.82 8.09 3.85
N GLN A 167 6.80 8.92 3.47
CA GLN A 167 6.76 9.71 2.24
C GLN A 167 6.86 8.84 0.99
N ASP A 168 7.71 7.81 1.02
CA ASP A 168 7.88 6.89 -0.09
C ASP A 168 6.61 6.06 -0.35
N LEU A 169 5.98 5.53 0.71
CA LEU A 169 4.66 4.90 0.61
C LEU A 169 3.59 5.86 0.07
N ALA A 170 3.60 7.13 0.51
CA ALA A 170 2.67 8.13 0.01
C ALA A 170 2.91 8.45 -1.47
N MET A 171 4.16 8.60 -1.91
CA MET A 171 4.51 8.81 -3.31
C MET A 171 4.12 7.62 -4.20
N MET A 172 4.36 6.39 -3.74
CA MET A 172 3.92 5.19 -4.43
C MET A 172 2.39 5.16 -4.55
N THR A 173 1.67 5.52 -3.48
CA THR A 173 0.20 5.58 -3.45
C THR A 173 -0.33 6.65 -4.40
N GLU A 174 0.27 7.84 -4.42
CA GLU A 174 -0.08 8.91 -5.37
C GLU A 174 0.11 8.46 -6.82
N SER A 175 1.27 7.87 -7.12
CA SER A 175 1.60 7.33 -8.44
C SER A 175 0.61 6.23 -8.85
N PHE A 176 0.27 5.34 -7.92
CA PHE A 176 -0.74 4.30 -8.14
C PHE A 176 -2.09 4.91 -8.51
N ILE A 177 -2.62 5.84 -7.72
CA ILE A 177 -3.93 6.46 -7.97
C ILE A 177 -3.95 7.18 -9.32
N ARG A 178 -2.94 8.00 -9.62
CA ARG A 178 -2.85 8.73 -10.89
C ARG A 178 -2.85 7.79 -12.10
N ASN A 179 -2.08 6.71 -12.03
CA ASN A 179 -2.02 5.75 -13.14
C ASN A 179 -3.31 4.93 -13.25
N ALA A 180 -3.93 4.57 -12.12
CA ALA A 180 -5.22 3.91 -12.09
C ALA A 180 -6.33 4.75 -12.72
N VAL A 181 -6.38 6.04 -12.40
CA VAL A 181 -7.32 6.99 -13.02
C VAL A 181 -7.05 7.12 -14.52
N ARG A 182 -5.80 7.32 -14.93
CA ARG A 182 -5.42 7.44 -16.35
C ARG A 182 -5.77 6.19 -17.16
N ALA A 183 -5.69 5.01 -16.54
CA ALA A 183 -6.05 3.73 -17.15
C ALA A 183 -7.55 3.41 -17.04
N GLU A 184 -8.37 4.34 -16.55
CA GLU A 184 -9.82 4.18 -16.39
C GLU A 184 -10.21 2.94 -15.57
N LEU A 185 -9.38 2.58 -14.58
CA LEU A 185 -9.65 1.45 -13.71
C LEU A 185 -10.78 1.80 -12.73
N THR A 186 -11.74 0.88 -12.60
CA THR A 186 -12.88 1.02 -11.69
C THR A 186 -12.62 0.23 -10.41
N PHE A 187 -12.51 0.94 -9.28
CA PHE A 187 -12.29 0.33 -7.97
C PHE A 187 -13.60 0.15 -7.22
N ASP A 188 -13.74 -0.98 -6.52
CA ASP A 188 -14.88 -1.23 -5.66
C ASP A 188 -14.61 -0.68 -4.25
N PRO A 189 -15.40 0.30 -3.77
CA PRO A 189 -15.25 0.78 -2.40
C PRO A 189 -15.67 -0.25 -1.35
N ALA A 190 -16.36 -1.35 -1.67
CA ALA A 190 -16.68 -2.35 -0.66
C ALA A 190 -15.50 -3.25 -0.28
N VAL A 191 -14.47 -3.35 -1.13
CA VAL A 191 -13.38 -4.32 -0.97
C VAL A 191 -12.13 -3.65 -0.40
N SER A 192 -11.67 -4.15 0.75
CA SER A 192 -10.41 -3.73 1.36
C SER A 192 -9.30 -4.71 1.00
N PRO A 193 -8.16 -4.22 0.46
CA PRO A 193 -6.95 -5.03 0.37
C PRO A 193 -6.56 -5.57 1.74
N ARG A 194 -5.98 -6.77 1.75
CA ARG A 194 -5.46 -7.42 2.97
C ARG A 194 -4.56 -8.59 2.57
N PRO A 195 -3.72 -9.08 3.49
CA PRO A 195 -3.10 -10.39 3.37
C PRO A 195 -4.21 -11.45 3.18
N VAL A 196 -4.21 -12.13 2.04
CA VAL A 196 -5.10 -13.25 1.70
C VAL A 196 -4.32 -14.53 1.49
#